data_AF-A0AAW7HRR0-F1
#
_entry.id   AF-A0AAW7HRR0-F1
#
_cell.length_a   1.000
_cell.length_b   1.000
_cell.length_c   1.000
_cell.angle_alpha   90.00
_cell.angle_beta   90.00
_cell.angle_gamma   90.00
#
_symmetry.space_group_name_H-M   'P 1'
#
loop_
_entity.id
_entity.type
_entity.pdbx_description
1 polymer ?
#
loop_
_entity_poly.entity_id
_entity_poly.type
_entity_poly.pdbx_seq_one_letter_code
_entity_poly.pdbx_strand_id
1 'polypeptide(L)'
;MTQARSQNIKEAVGALNYLITPGVLGQFTWFEAVEVIAFGTDSDGKKVVRNIFSIYVAEQGEKPISPKSPFIDAKSKKLKGFDGWSFRVSKRPVDIGELMASLCSYGRSGTWAPPGQPALEVGSLVAAPPVFCPPNSRIEVPLNAVLKNNYWSGSYLVELKDEGKSRLVDLVRKEALFEELSEWLVTMLPLNLAIVPDRIGDVLFQIPANALLAEFRRRPNMPLEICLAWSPVVSPRAIVGEYRIEHDGIISCLTRFDLSEGVTKIDIPQASGDLQFSVWDVENGVLLAASTTFAQGGKWRFSSETSSGMEAPRRFRVTSPNGDVEIHEIALMEPSGGWRNHRQPRHPEDVDWKAIRQLKAKMKQFVVSRKFLQYGLEGSNRQDERVRALDDLRVLIRSVSQGAVYLWDPYLSANDILNTLAFCTDAGTQLWGLTSVKPSKMRPDCSDDADDELTEADPAGATDRVKWITAQQELLNQAFTGSPCMKLEFRMSWGIQRSFHDRFLIFPGLGRGRTRVWSLGASINHIGAQHCIVQEVTYPEPVLQAFQSFWNQSAKPEHLIWKYS
;
A
#
# COMPACT_ATOMS: atom_id res chain seq x y z
N MET A 1 -13.08 24.71 -24.73
CA MET A 1 -12.01 24.56 -23.71
C MET A 1 -11.75 25.87 -22.95
N THR A 2 -11.56 27.02 -23.61
CA THR A 2 -11.26 28.31 -22.95
C THR A 2 -12.33 28.78 -21.93
N GLN A 3 -13.61 28.62 -22.24
CA GLN A 3 -14.70 29.04 -21.33
C GLN A 3 -14.80 28.17 -20.07
N ALA A 4 -14.63 26.84 -20.20
CA ALA A 4 -14.61 25.91 -19.08
C ALA A 4 -13.39 26.13 -18.16
N ARG A 5 -12.19 26.31 -18.74
CA ARG A 5 -10.98 26.68 -17.99
C ARG A 5 -11.17 28.01 -17.25
N SER A 6 -11.68 29.03 -17.93
CA SER A 6 -11.90 30.33 -17.30
C SER A 6 -12.89 30.25 -16.14
N GLN A 7 -13.91 29.41 -16.22
CA GLN A 7 -14.88 29.23 -15.13
C GLN A 7 -14.25 28.49 -13.94
N ASN A 8 -13.58 27.36 -14.20
CA ASN A 8 -12.91 26.58 -13.18
C ASN A 8 -11.83 27.38 -12.41
N ILE A 9 -11.07 28.22 -13.11
CA ILE A 9 -10.08 29.11 -12.46
C ILE A 9 -10.75 30.25 -11.69
N LYS A 10 -11.89 30.78 -12.14
CA LYS A 10 -12.65 31.79 -11.37
C LYS A 10 -13.13 31.23 -10.03
N GLU A 11 -13.58 29.98 -10.01
CA GLU A 11 -13.98 29.30 -8.77
C GLU A 11 -12.80 29.14 -7.81
N ALA A 12 -11.63 28.76 -8.32
CA ALA A 12 -10.40 28.68 -7.52
C ALA A 12 -9.99 30.05 -6.92
N VAL A 13 -10.04 31.11 -7.73
CA VAL A 13 -9.75 32.48 -7.27
C VAL A 13 -10.78 32.94 -6.24
N GLY A 14 -12.06 32.62 -6.43
CA GLY A 14 -13.12 32.90 -5.46
C GLY A 14 -12.87 32.22 -4.11
N ALA A 15 -12.52 30.92 -4.14
CA ALA A 15 -12.17 30.18 -2.93
C ALA A 15 -10.93 30.74 -2.23
N LEU A 16 -9.88 31.08 -2.99
CA LEU A 16 -8.68 31.70 -2.43
C LEU A 16 -8.97 33.04 -1.77
N ASN A 17 -9.69 33.94 -2.44
CA ASN A 17 -10.06 35.25 -1.89
C ASN A 17 -10.86 35.11 -0.59
N TYR A 18 -11.77 34.13 -0.53
CA TYR A 18 -12.52 33.84 0.68
C TYR A 18 -11.60 33.35 1.82
N LEU A 19 -10.75 32.36 1.56
CA LEU A 19 -9.87 31.77 2.59
C LEU A 19 -8.83 32.74 3.14
N ILE A 20 -8.35 33.69 2.33
CA ILE A 20 -7.38 34.72 2.76
C ILE A 20 -8.04 35.97 3.32
N THR A 21 -9.38 36.05 3.35
CA THR A 21 -10.10 37.21 3.89
C THR A 21 -9.63 37.45 5.33
N PRO A 22 -9.21 38.69 5.68
CA PRO A 22 -8.69 38.98 7.01
C PRO A 22 -9.63 38.54 8.11
N GLY A 23 -9.10 37.76 9.05
CA GLY A 23 -9.85 37.23 10.18
C GLY A 23 -10.49 35.86 9.95
N VAL A 24 -10.61 35.34 8.72
CA VAL A 24 -11.20 34.01 8.46
C VAL A 24 -10.25 32.90 8.93
N LEU A 25 -9.12 32.70 8.24
CA LEU A 25 -8.08 31.73 8.63
C LEU A 25 -6.85 32.39 9.25
N GLY A 26 -6.78 33.71 9.26
CA GLY A 26 -5.64 34.47 9.76
C GLY A 26 -5.63 35.88 9.18
N GLN A 27 -4.50 36.57 9.29
CA GLN A 27 -4.25 37.85 8.61
C GLN A 27 -3.11 37.70 7.62
N PHE A 28 -3.43 37.34 6.38
CA PHE A 28 -2.44 37.15 5.33
C PHE A 28 -2.27 38.42 4.50
N THR A 29 -1.03 38.74 4.17
CA THR A 29 -0.66 39.98 3.46
C THR A 29 0.15 39.71 2.21
N TRP A 30 0.83 38.56 2.11
CA TRP A 30 1.62 38.17 0.96
C TRP A 30 1.72 36.64 0.85
N PHE A 31 2.27 36.13 -0.26
CA PHE A 31 2.54 34.71 -0.46
C PHE A 31 4.05 34.45 -0.60
N GLU A 32 4.57 33.45 0.09
CA GLU A 32 5.88 32.88 -0.22
C GLU A 32 5.73 31.87 -1.36
N ALA A 33 6.29 32.19 -2.53
CA ALA A 33 6.34 31.27 -3.65
C ALA A 33 7.61 30.44 -3.58
N VAL A 34 7.46 29.12 -3.67
CA VAL A 34 8.53 28.15 -3.85
C VAL A 34 8.21 27.35 -5.12
N GLU A 35 9.07 27.42 -6.13
CA GLU A 35 8.83 26.80 -7.43
C GLU A 35 10.06 25.99 -7.86
N VAL A 36 9.82 24.73 -8.20
CA VAL A 36 10.81 23.84 -8.83
C VAL A 36 10.65 23.96 -10.34
N ILE A 37 11.70 24.45 -10.99
CA ILE A 37 11.66 24.86 -12.39
C ILE A 37 12.72 24.10 -13.17
N ALA A 38 12.35 23.60 -14.35
CA ALA A 38 13.27 22.96 -15.28
C ALA A 38 13.53 23.86 -16.49
N PHE A 39 14.80 24.06 -16.81
CA PHE A 39 15.29 24.80 -17.97
C PHE A 39 15.86 23.80 -18.97
N GLY A 40 15.39 23.86 -20.21
CA GLY A 40 15.88 23.01 -21.28
C GLY A 40 15.65 23.61 -22.65
N THR A 41 15.80 22.75 -23.66
CA THR A 41 15.49 23.07 -25.05
C THR A 41 14.48 22.08 -25.57
N ASP A 42 13.48 22.56 -26.31
CA ASP A 42 12.52 21.70 -26.99
C ASP A 42 13.16 20.98 -28.20
N SER A 43 12.41 20.08 -28.84
CA SER A 43 12.81 19.40 -30.08
C SER A 43 13.23 20.36 -31.20
N ASP A 44 12.68 21.57 -31.20
CA ASP A 44 12.97 22.64 -32.18
C ASP A 44 14.14 23.54 -31.75
N GLY A 45 14.89 23.19 -30.69
CA GLY A 45 16.04 23.95 -30.20
C GLY A 45 15.69 25.25 -29.46
N LYS A 46 14.40 25.56 -29.28
CA LYS A 46 13.94 26.72 -28.53
C LYS A 46 14.15 26.52 -27.04
N LYS A 47 14.62 27.55 -26.33
CA LYS A 47 14.70 27.54 -24.85
C LYS A 47 13.30 27.47 -24.26
N VAL A 48 13.09 26.51 -23.38
CA VAL A 48 11.83 26.27 -22.69
C VAL A 48 12.07 26.18 -21.19
N VAL A 49 11.11 26.71 -20.44
CA VAL A 49 11.11 26.71 -18.98
C VAL A 49 9.83 26.04 -18.52
N ARG A 50 9.92 24.95 -17.75
CA ARG A 50 8.79 24.10 -17.32
C ARG A 50 8.56 24.21 -15.82
N ASN A 51 7.29 24.22 -15.42
CA ASN A 51 6.91 23.99 -14.02
C ASN A 51 7.07 22.50 -13.70
N ILE A 52 7.80 22.18 -12.64
CA ILE A 52 7.88 20.82 -12.09
C ILE A 52 6.98 20.68 -10.85
N PHE A 53 6.96 21.70 -10.00
CA PHE A 53 6.08 21.79 -8.85
C PHE A 53 6.12 23.22 -8.33
N SER A 54 4.98 23.81 -8.00
CA SER A 54 4.91 25.14 -7.42
C SER A 54 4.05 25.13 -6.17
N ILE A 55 4.51 25.77 -5.10
CA ILE A 55 3.72 26.01 -3.89
C ILE A 55 3.76 27.50 -3.52
N TYR A 56 2.59 28.05 -3.23
CA TYR A 56 2.38 29.42 -2.77
C TYR A 56 1.80 29.35 -1.37
N VAL A 57 2.56 29.79 -0.36
CA VAL A 57 2.14 29.73 1.05
C VAL A 57 1.74 31.11 1.52
N ALA A 58 0.52 31.26 2.03
CA ALA A 58 0.02 32.52 2.57
C ALA A 58 0.75 32.85 3.88
N GLU A 59 1.30 34.07 3.97
CA GLU A 59 2.12 34.54 5.08
C GLU A 59 1.54 35.83 5.69
N GLN A 60 1.81 36.01 6.98
CA GLN A 60 1.40 37.18 7.75
C GLN A 60 2.57 38.16 7.91
N GLY A 61 2.27 39.45 8.04
CA GLY A 61 3.23 40.50 8.40
C GLY A 61 3.73 41.31 7.21
N GLU A 62 4.83 42.01 7.37
CA GLU A 62 5.41 42.81 6.29
C GLU A 62 6.02 41.91 5.22
N LYS A 63 5.69 42.20 3.95
CA LYS A 63 6.24 41.48 2.81
C LYS A 63 7.76 41.71 2.75
N PRO A 64 8.59 40.65 2.77
CA PRO A 64 10.03 40.79 2.65
C PRO A 64 10.45 41.44 1.33
N ILE A 65 11.60 42.12 1.33
CA ILE A 65 12.22 42.62 0.10
C ILE A 65 12.63 41.42 -0.75
N SER A 66 12.30 41.45 -2.05
CA SER A 66 12.67 40.38 -2.96
C SER A 66 14.20 40.27 -3.07
N PRO A 67 14.75 39.04 -2.99
CA PRO A 67 16.20 38.85 -3.12
C PRO A 67 16.67 39.21 -4.53
N LYS A 68 17.94 39.61 -4.67
CA LYS A 68 18.55 39.93 -5.98
C LYS A 68 18.53 38.74 -6.95
N SER A 69 18.66 37.53 -6.43
CA SER A 69 18.45 36.27 -7.17
C SER A 69 17.27 35.54 -6.55
N PRO A 70 16.26 35.13 -7.34
CA PRO A 70 15.14 34.37 -6.82
C PRO A 70 15.52 32.91 -6.53
N PHE A 71 16.66 32.41 -7.02
CA PHE A 71 17.06 31.01 -6.85
C PHE A 71 17.81 30.78 -5.54
N ILE A 72 17.41 29.74 -4.81
CA ILE A 72 18.07 29.30 -3.57
C ILE A 72 19.34 28.49 -3.90
N ASP A 73 19.33 27.75 -5.02
CA ASP A 73 20.45 26.94 -5.44
C ASP A 73 21.60 27.79 -6.03
N ALA A 74 22.81 27.52 -5.55
CA ALA A 74 24.03 28.13 -6.08
C ALA A 74 24.38 27.61 -7.50
N LYS A 75 23.98 26.38 -7.82
CA LYS A 75 24.21 25.73 -9.13
C LYS A 75 22.97 24.93 -9.53
N SER A 76 22.66 24.97 -10.83
CA SER A 76 21.58 24.16 -11.40
C SER A 76 21.91 22.66 -11.29
N LYS A 77 20.93 21.84 -10.93
CA LYS A 77 21.04 20.37 -10.90
C LYS A 77 20.79 19.81 -12.29
N LYS A 78 21.65 18.89 -12.74
CA LYS A 78 21.41 18.04 -13.91
C LYS A 78 21.17 16.61 -13.42
N LEU A 79 20.13 15.96 -13.93
CA LEU A 79 19.80 14.56 -13.57
C LEU A 79 20.48 13.61 -14.55
N LYS A 80 20.96 12.46 -14.07
CA LYS A 80 21.67 11.49 -14.92
C LYS A 80 20.68 10.77 -15.84
N GLY A 81 20.86 10.89 -17.15
CA GLY A 81 19.92 10.31 -18.13
C GLY A 81 18.71 11.19 -18.46
N PHE A 82 18.77 12.48 -18.09
CA PHE A 82 17.86 13.54 -18.54
C PHE A 82 18.65 14.69 -19.16
N ASP A 83 19.31 14.39 -20.28
CA ASP A 83 20.23 15.31 -20.95
C ASP A 83 19.53 16.54 -21.53
N GLY A 84 20.23 17.67 -21.55
CA GLY A 84 19.70 18.93 -22.07
C GLY A 84 18.81 19.71 -21.10
N TRP A 85 18.51 19.15 -19.92
CA TRP A 85 17.69 19.79 -18.90
C TRP A 85 18.48 20.11 -17.63
N SER A 86 18.09 21.18 -16.97
CA SER A 86 18.66 21.61 -15.69
C SER A 86 17.59 22.14 -14.76
N PHE A 87 17.68 21.82 -13.49
CA PHE A 87 16.66 22.13 -12.48
C PHE A 87 17.17 23.18 -11.51
N ARG A 88 16.29 24.09 -11.12
CA ARG A 88 16.53 25.11 -10.11
C ARG A 88 15.31 25.28 -9.21
N VAL A 89 15.54 25.81 -8.02
CA VAL A 89 14.48 26.09 -7.04
C VAL A 89 14.47 27.58 -6.76
N SER A 90 13.36 28.23 -7.08
CA SER A 90 13.15 29.64 -6.78
C SER A 90 12.31 29.82 -5.53
N LYS A 91 12.68 30.80 -4.70
CA LYS A 91 11.94 31.24 -3.52
C LYS A 91 11.84 32.76 -3.48
N ARG A 92 10.62 33.29 -3.39
CA ARG A 92 10.39 34.75 -3.45
C ARG A 92 9.07 35.16 -2.79
N PRO A 93 9.00 36.39 -2.25
CA PRO A 93 7.74 36.96 -1.77
C PRO A 93 6.89 37.49 -2.92
N VAL A 94 5.58 37.31 -2.83
CA VAL A 94 4.60 37.60 -3.90
C VAL A 94 3.45 38.40 -3.36
N ASP A 95 3.03 39.43 -4.10
CA ASP A 95 1.82 40.16 -3.77
C ASP A 95 0.55 39.34 -4.06
N ILE A 96 -0.45 39.45 -3.19
CA ILE A 96 -1.73 38.73 -3.34
C ILE A 96 -2.41 39.14 -4.66
N GLY A 97 -2.47 40.44 -4.95
CA GLY A 97 -3.11 40.97 -6.16
C GLY A 97 -2.42 40.52 -7.44
N GLU A 98 -1.08 40.54 -7.47
CA GLU A 98 -0.30 40.04 -8.61
C GLU A 98 -0.53 38.54 -8.87
N LEU A 99 -0.62 37.74 -7.80
CA LEU A 99 -0.89 36.31 -7.89
C LEU A 99 -2.30 36.02 -8.42
N MET A 100 -3.31 36.73 -7.89
CA MET A 100 -4.69 36.61 -8.38
C MET A 100 -4.82 37.05 -9.85
N ALA A 101 -4.10 38.10 -10.25
CA ALA A 101 -4.05 38.54 -11.64
C ALA A 101 -3.42 37.48 -12.56
N SER A 102 -2.36 36.80 -12.10
CA SER A 102 -1.71 35.72 -12.82
C SER A 102 -2.64 34.51 -13.01
N LEU A 103 -3.41 34.15 -11.98
CA LEU A 103 -4.45 33.11 -12.07
C LEU A 103 -5.54 33.50 -13.06
N CYS A 104 -6.06 34.72 -12.98
CA CYS A 104 -7.06 35.21 -13.93
C CYS A 104 -6.53 35.21 -15.37
N SER A 105 -5.26 35.58 -15.57
CA SER A 105 -4.60 35.55 -16.87
C SER A 105 -4.48 34.13 -17.41
N TYR A 106 -4.11 33.16 -16.56
CA TYR A 106 -4.09 31.74 -16.93
C TYR A 106 -5.47 31.23 -17.34
N GLY A 107 -6.52 31.58 -16.59
CA GLY A 107 -7.89 31.21 -16.94
C GLY A 107 -8.27 31.63 -18.37
N ARG A 108 -7.85 32.84 -18.78
CA ARG A 108 -8.12 33.42 -20.11
C ARG A 108 -7.19 32.84 -21.19
N SER A 109 -5.88 32.98 -21.01
CA SER A 109 -4.87 32.67 -22.03
C SER A 109 -4.45 31.20 -22.07
N GLY A 110 -4.46 30.51 -20.92
CA GLY A 110 -3.88 29.18 -20.76
C GLY A 110 -2.37 29.18 -20.54
N THR A 111 -1.75 30.35 -20.52
CA THR A 111 -0.32 30.51 -20.25
C THR A 111 -0.12 30.85 -18.78
N TRP A 112 0.64 30.02 -18.06
CA TRP A 112 0.98 30.29 -16.67
C TRP A 112 2.21 31.20 -16.62
N ALA A 113 2.00 32.43 -16.13
CA ALA A 113 3.06 33.40 -15.93
C ALA A 113 3.08 33.80 -14.46
N PRO A 114 3.90 33.13 -13.63
CA PRO A 114 3.94 33.43 -12.21
C PRO A 114 4.54 34.82 -11.94
N PRO A 115 4.10 35.53 -10.89
CA PRO A 115 4.58 36.88 -10.61
C PRO A 115 6.10 36.97 -10.50
N GLY A 116 6.74 37.93 -11.18
CA GLY A 116 8.19 38.10 -11.11
C GLY A 116 9.01 36.99 -11.80
N GLN A 117 8.39 36.13 -12.61
CA GLN A 117 9.04 35.08 -13.39
C GLN A 117 8.57 35.12 -14.86
N PRO A 118 9.38 34.58 -15.81
CA PRO A 118 8.89 34.36 -17.17
C PRO A 118 7.77 33.31 -17.20
N ALA A 119 7.03 33.28 -18.31
CA ALA A 119 6.01 32.25 -18.52
C ALA A 119 6.62 30.85 -18.41
N LEU A 120 5.97 29.98 -17.64
CA LEU A 120 6.33 28.59 -17.46
C LEU A 120 5.41 27.72 -18.31
N GLU A 121 5.98 26.75 -19.01
CA GLU A 121 5.23 25.70 -19.64
C GLU A 121 4.62 24.79 -18.57
N VAL A 122 3.30 24.64 -18.64
CA VAL A 122 2.47 23.82 -17.76
C VAL A 122 1.58 22.92 -18.61
N GLY A 123 1.10 21.81 -18.04
CA GLY A 123 0.01 21.05 -18.64
C GLY A 123 -1.34 21.77 -18.56
N SER A 124 -2.42 21.02 -18.80
CA SER A 124 -3.78 21.56 -18.63
C SER A 124 -4.15 21.55 -17.16
N LEU A 125 -3.88 22.66 -16.46
CA LEU A 125 -4.16 22.79 -15.05
C LEU A 125 -5.66 22.92 -14.80
N VAL A 126 -6.18 22.04 -13.94
CA VAL A 126 -7.57 22.02 -13.51
C VAL A 126 -7.64 22.27 -12.01
N ALA A 127 -8.39 23.29 -11.60
CA ALA A 127 -8.60 23.59 -10.20
C ALA A 127 -9.43 22.48 -9.52
N ALA A 128 -8.90 21.98 -8.41
CA ALA A 128 -9.59 21.11 -7.49
C ALA A 128 -10.32 21.93 -6.41
N PRO A 129 -11.42 21.40 -5.84
CA PRO A 129 -12.06 22.02 -4.68
C PRO A 129 -11.09 22.18 -3.50
N PRO A 130 -11.26 23.22 -2.65
CA PRO A 130 -10.45 23.40 -1.47
C PRO A 130 -10.54 22.19 -0.53
N VAL A 131 -9.40 21.75 -0.01
CA VAL A 131 -9.32 20.65 0.96
C VAL A 131 -8.57 21.08 2.20
N PHE A 132 -8.97 20.58 3.37
CA PHE A 132 -8.23 20.78 4.60
C PHE A 132 -7.19 19.67 4.79
N CYS A 133 -5.93 20.05 5.00
CA CYS A 133 -4.84 19.15 5.33
C CYS A 133 -4.46 19.31 6.81
N PRO A 134 -4.81 18.35 7.68
CA PRO A 134 -4.42 18.40 9.08
C PRO A 134 -2.90 18.21 9.24
N PRO A 135 -2.32 18.64 10.37
CA PRO A 135 -0.94 18.34 10.70
C PRO A 135 -0.73 16.82 10.86
N ASN A 136 0.53 16.40 10.78
CA ASN A 136 0.88 15.03 11.10
C ASN A 136 0.56 14.74 12.59
N SER A 137 0.01 13.56 12.85
CA SER A 137 -0.07 13.03 14.23
C SER A 137 0.65 11.69 14.30
N ARG A 138 0.06 10.63 14.86
CA ARG A 138 0.58 9.26 14.76
C ARG A 138 0.57 8.71 13.33
N ILE A 139 -0.31 9.23 12.48
CA ILE A 139 -0.34 8.92 11.06
C ILE A 139 0.11 10.16 10.30
N GLU A 140 1.10 9.98 9.45
CA GLU A 140 1.58 11.00 8.52
C GLU A 140 0.56 11.19 7.40
N VAL A 141 0.24 12.45 7.09
CA VAL A 141 -0.54 12.82 5.92
C VAL A 141 0.44 13.00 4.76
N PRO A 142 0.32 12.26 3.65
CA PRO A 142 1.28 12.35 2.54
C PRO A 142 1.50 13.76 2.01
N LEU A 143 0.44 14.59 1.97
CA LEU A 143 0.54 15.97 1.51
C LEU A 143 1.46 16.83 2.38
N ASN A 144 1.60 16.54 3.67
CA ASN A 144 2.52 17.29 4.55
C ASN A 144 3.99 17.17 4.12
N ALA A 145 4.34 16.20 3.26
CA ALA A 145 5.68 16.07 2.69
C ALA A 145 6.08 17.22 1.74
N VAL A 146 5.12 18.02 1.27
CA VAL A 146 5.37 19.14 0.35
C VAL A 146 4.84 20.49 0.86
N LEU A 147 4.18 20.50 2.02
CA LEU A 147 3.66 21.72 2.66
C LEU A 147 4.71 22.37 3.55
N LYS A 148 4.66 23.70 3.63
CA LYS A 148 5.50 24.46 4.56
C LYS A 148 4.85 24.48 5.93
N ASN A 149 5.55 23.97 6.94
CA ASN A 149 5.25 24.18 8.37
C ASN A 149 3.81 23.87 8.81
N ASN A 150 3.20 22.79 8.29
CA ASN A 150 1.85 22.39 8.68
C ASN A 150 1.81 21.62 10.02
N TYR A 151 2.26 22.26 11.11
CA TYR A 151 2.50 21.58 12.40
C TYR A 151 1.43 21.83 13.47
N TRP A 152 0.69 22.94 13.38
CA TRP A 152 -0.18 23.39 14.46
C TRP A 152 -1.63 22.97 14.25
N SER A 153 -2.41 23.79 13.54
CA SER A 153 -3.85 23.56 13.39
C SER A 153 -4.20 22.90 12.07
N GLY A 154 -3.34 23.01 11.05
CA GLY A 154 -3.58 22.52 9.70
C GLY A 154 -3.56 23.64 8.68
N SER A 155 -3.83 23.30 7.42
CA SER A 155 -3.85 24.25 6.31
C SER A 155 -4.94 23.88 5.31
N TYR A 156 -5.62 24.87 4.76
CA TYR A 156 -6.40 24.70 3.55
C TYR A 156 -5.49 24.68 2.33
N LEU A 157 -5.82 23.84 1.37
CA LEU A 157 -5.14 23.71 0.09
C LEU A 157 -6.12 23.99 -1.04
N VAL A 158 -5.75 24.91 -1.92
CA VAL A 158 -6.36 25.05 -3.25
C VAL A 158 -5.31 24.60 -4.26
N GLU A 159 -5.68 23.71 -5.17
CA GLU A 159 -4.73 23.03 -6.04
C GLU A 159 -5.16 23.16 -7.49
N LEU A 160 -4.24 23.53 -8.37
CA LEU A 160 -4.39 23.42 -9.81
C LEU A 160 -3.60 22.20 -10.29
N LYS A 161 -4.30 21.15 -10.70
CA LYS A 161 -3.73 19.85 -11.05
C LYS A 161 -3.37 19.75 -12.51
N ASP A 162 -2.16 19.29 -12.81
CA ASP A 162 -1.81 18.76 -14.12
C ASP A 162 -2.21 17.28 -14.20
N GLU A 163 -3.47 17.01 -14.54
CA GLU A 163 -3.98 15.64 -14.63
C GLU A 163 -3.32 14.86 -15.77
N GLY A 164 -3.09 15.54 -16.90
CA GLY A 164 -2.54 14.92 -18.10
C GLY A 164 -1.03 14.66 -18.03
N LYS A 165 -0.29 15.45 -17.24
CA LYS A 165 1.18 15.38 -17.10
C LYS A 165 1.91 15.33 -18.44
N SER A 166 1.31 15.89 -19.50
CA SER A 166 1.72 15.69 -20.89
C SER A 166 3.12 16.25 -21.17
N ARG A 167 3.53 17.27 -20.42
CA ARG A 167 4.84 17.92 -20.51
C ARG A 167 5.91 17.28 -19.62
N LEU A 168 5.52 16.32 -18.78
CA LEU A 168 6.35 15.72 -17.72
C LEU A 168 6.40 14.18 -17.80
N VAL A 169 5.94 13.59 -18.91
CA VAL A 169 5.87 12.14 -19.12
C VAL A 169 7.21 11.45 -18.86
N ASP A 170 8.32 12.07 -19.26
CA ASP A 170 9.67 11.51 -19.07
C ASP A 170 10.05 11.36 -17.59
N LEU A 171 9.69 12.34 -16.77
CA LEU A 171 9.94 12.33 -15.31
C LEU A 171 8.99 11.37 -14.60
N VAL A 172 7.74 11.27 -15.07
CA VAL A 172 6.72 10.39 -14.48
C VAL A 172 7.02 8.91 -14.77
N ARG A 173 7.53 8.59 -15.97
CA ARG A 173 7.80 7.20 -16.38
C ARG A 173 9.10 6.63 -15.83
N LYS A 174 10.11 7.47 -15.60
CA LYS A 174 11.44 7.04 -15.14
C LYS A 174 11.59 7.25 -13.63
N GLU A 175 11.23 6.24 -12.84
CA GLU A 175 11.22 6.30 -11.36
C GLU A 175 12.57 6.73 -10.77
N ALA A 176 13.69 6.23 -11.31
CA ALA A 176 15.03 6.62 -10.87
C ALA A 176 15.36 8.12 -11.05
N LEU A 177 14.85 8.77 -12.11
CA LEU A 177 15.05 10.21 -12.31
C LEU A 177 14.26 11.02 -11.29
N PHE A 178 13.05 10.57 -10.97
CA PHE A 178 12.18 11.22 -10.01
C PHE A 178 12.71 11.08 -8.58
N GLU A 179 13.23 9.91 -8.22
CA GLU A 179 13.92 9.69 -6.94
C GLU A 179 15.15 10.59 -6.81
N GLU A 180 16.03 10.66 -7.84
CA GLU A 180 17.20 11.55 -7.83
C GLU A 180 16.80 13.03 -7.64
N LEU A 181 15.74 13.47 -8.32
CA LEU A 181 15.21 14.83 -8.18
C LEU A 181 14.70 15.08 -6.75
N SER A 182 13.92 14.15 -6.20
CA SER A 182 13.33 14.28 -4.86
C SER A 182 14.39 14.29 -3.77
N GLU A 183 15.40 13.41 -3.86
CA GLU A 183 16.53 13.40 -2.93
C GLU A 183 17.29 14.73 -2.94
N TRP A 184 17.54 15.29 -4.13
CA TRP A 184 18.17 16.60 -4.26
C TRP A 184 17.33 17.71 -3.62
N LEU A 185 16.01 17.71 -3.80
CA LEU A 185 15.11 18.71 -3.21
C LEU A 185 15.15 18.68 -1.68
N VAL A 186 15.15 17.49 -1.07
CA VAL A 186 15.22 17.29 0.38
C VAL A 186 16.49 17.90 1.00
N THR A 187 17.61 17.95 0.26
CA THR A 187 18.85 18.58 0.74
C THR A 187 18.76 20.10 0.91
N MET A 188 17.83 20.76 0.23
CA MET A 188 17.69 22.23 0.24
C MET A 188 16.45 22.71 0.98
N LEU A 189 15.36 21.96 0.86
CA LEU A 189 14.05 22.26 1.45
C LEU A 189 13.46 20.97 2.02
N PRO A 190 12.66 21.01 3.10
CA PRO A 190 11.91 19.85 3.58
C PRO A 190 10.73 19.53 2.65
N LEU A 191 11.03 19.24 1.39
CA LEU A 191 10.09 19.01 0.30
C LEU A 191 10.43 17.66 -0.35
N ASN A 192 9.54 16.69 -0.20
CA ASN A 192 9.73 15.33 -0.68
C ASN A 192 8.61 14.94 -1.67
N LEU A 193 8.88 15.13 -2.96
CA LEU A 193 7.95 14.80 -4.04
C LEU A 193 7.77 13.28 -4.22
N ALA A 194 8.74 12.45 -3.79
CA ALA A 194 8.65 10.98 -3.88
C ALA A 194 7.45 10.40 -3.12
N ILE A 195 6.98 11.07 -2.07
CA ILE A 195 5.81 10.65 -1.29
C ILE A 195 4.49 10.98 -2.03
N VAL A 196 4.50 12.00 -2.88
CA VAL A 196 3.34 12.51 -3.63
C VAL A 196 3.65 12.67 -5.14
N PRO A 197 4.05 11.59 -5.85
CA PRO A 197 4.43 11.66 -7.26
C PRO A 197 3.32 12.18 -8.17
N ASP A 198 2.06 12.00 -7.74
CA ASP A 198 0.88 12.49 -8.43
C ASP A 198 0.79 14.02 -8.51
N ARG A 199 1.60 14.75 -7.72
CA ARG A 199 1.66 16.22 -7.63
C ARG A 199 2.69 16.88 -8.53
N ILE A 200 3.44 16.10 -9.29
CA ILE A 200 4.35 16.67 -10.28
C ILE A 200 3.54 17.42 -11.36
N GLY A 201 3.95 18.65 -11.64
CA GLY A 201 3.27 19.58 -12.54
C GLY A 201 2.24 20.49 -11.87
N ASP A 202 1.84 20.18 -10.64
CA ASP A 202 0.78 20.91 -9.95
C ASP A 202 1.24 22.29 -9.45
N VAL A 203 0.26 23.19 -9.27
CA VAL A 203 0.41 24.48 -8.60
C VAL A 203 -0.47 24.49 -7.36
N LEU A 204 0.16 24.52 -6.19
CA LEU A 204 -0.49 24.39 -4.89
C LEU A 204 -0.52 25.73 -4.16
N PHE A 205 -1.65 26.05 -3.54
CA PHE A 205 -1.82 27.22 -2.68
C PHE A 205 -2.12 26.74 -1.28
N GLN A 206 -1.24 27.03 -0.33
CA GLN A 206 -1.39 26.69 1.08
C GLN A 206 -1.84 27.91 1.86
N ILE A 207 -2.96 27.78 2.58
CA ILE A 207 -3.50 28.81 3.46
C ILE A 207 -3.53 28.20 4.87
N PRO A 208 -2.52 28.52 5.71
CA PRO A 208 -2.45 28.01 7.08
C PRO A 208 -3.69 28.43 7.90
N ALA A 209 -4.18 27.55 8.77
CA ALA A 209 -5.26 27.89 9.69
C ALA A 209 -4.69 28.56 10.96
N ASN A 210 -4.21 29.79 10.82
CA ASN A 210 -3.52 30.56 11.88
C ASN A 210 -4.48 31.35 12.79
N ALA A 211 -5.78 31.40 12.50
CA ALA A 211 -6.76 32.12 13.31
C ALA A 211 -6.87 31.56 14.72
N LEU A 212 -6.77 30.24 14.86
CA LEU A 212 -6.89 29.52 16.12
C LEU A 212 -5.76 28.50 16.24
N LEU A 213 -4.97 28.58 17.30
CA LEU A 213 -4.07 27.52 17.71
C LEU A 213 -4.88 26.45 18.43
N ALA A 214 -4.80 25.21 17.97
CA ALA A 214 -5.43 24.07 18.64
C ALA A 214 -4.39 22.99 18.95
N GLU A 215 -4.21 22.68 20.23
CA GLU A 215 -3.35 21.58 20.69
C GLU A 215 -4.19 20.50 21.36
N PHE A 216 -4.02 19.26 20.91
CA PHE A 216 -4.70 18.09 21.45
C PHE A 216 -3.74 17.26 22.30
N ARG A 217 -3.93 17.27 23.61
CA ARG A 217 -3.09 16.52 24.56
C ARG A 217 -3.89 15.41 25.20
N ARG A 218 -3.49 14.16 24.97
CA ARG A 218 -4.09 12.99 25.61
C ARG A 218 -3.03 12.14 26.28
N ARG A 219 -3.11 12.03 27.61
CA ARG A 219 -2.31 11.06 28.37
C ARG A 219 -3.12 9.75 28.55
N PRO A 220 -2.46 8.59 28.67
CA PRO A 220 -3.16 7.34 28.98
C PRO A 220 -4.02 7.51 30.22
N ASN A 221 -5.27 7.03 30.17
CA ASN A 221 -6.25 7.09 31.26
C ASN A 221 -6.60 8.49 31.78
N MET A 222 -6.27 9.55 31.04
CA MET A 222 -6.67 10.93 31.35
C MET A 222 -7.68 11.44 30.31
N PRO A 223 -8.51 12.44 30.67
CA PRO A 223 -9.35 13.16 29.72
C PRO A 223 -8.50 13.74 28.57
N LEU A 224 -9.11 13.91 27.39
CA LEU A 224 -8.49 14.69 26.32
C LEU A 224 -8.49 16.15 26.76
N GLU A 225 -7.31 16.76 26.79
CA GLU A 225 -7.15 18.19 26.98
C GLU A 225 -7.04 18.87 25.61
N ILE A 226 -7.96 19.77 25.34
CA ILE A 226 -7.97 20.60 24.13
C ILE A 226 -7.58 22.00 24.57
N CYS A 227 -6.45 22.49 24.06
CA CYS A 227 -5.94 23.82 24.38
C CYS A 227 -6.13 24.70 23.15
N LEU A 228 -6.96 25.72 23.32
CA LEU A 228 -7.34 26.65 22.26
C LEU A 228 -6.86 28.05 22.61
N ALA A 229 -6.25 28.72 21.65
CA ALA A 229 -5.86 30.12 21.77
C ALA A 229 -6.13 30.83 20.45
N TRP A 230 -6.89 31.93 20.49
CA TRP A 230 -7.09 32.76 19.32
C TRP A 230 -5.82 33.54 19.01
N SER A 231 -5.57 33.77 17.72
CA SER A 231 -4.53 34.71 17.32
C SER A 231 -4.88 36.10 17.85
N PRO A 232 -3.92 36.86 18.42
CA PRO A 232 -4.19 38.19 18.98
C PRO A 232 -4.78 39.20 17.98
N VAL A 233 -4.64 38.91 16.69
CA VAL A 233 -5.11 39.76 15.59
C VAL A 233 -6.45 39.30 15.00
N VAL A 234 -7.03 38.22 15.52
CA VAL A 234 -8.33 37.70 15.09
C VAL A 234 -9.31 37.80 16.25
N SER A 235 -10.49 38.36 16.00
CA SER A 235 -11.54 38.45 17.03
C SER A 235 -12.07 37.04 17.36
N PRO A 236 -12.11 36.66 18.65
CA PRO A 236 -12.72 35.41 19.08
C PRO A 236 -14.18 35.31 18.66
N ARG A 237 -14.61 34.12 18.26
CA ARG A 237 -15.98 33.83 17.81
C ARG A 237 -16.40 32.40 18.13
N ALA A 238 -17.67 32.09 17.86
CA ALA A 238 -18.26 30.80 18.20
C ALA A 238 -17.60 29.66 17.43
N ILE A 239 -17.11 28.66 18.17
CA ILE A 239 -16.47 27.47 17.63
C ILE A 239 -17.09 26.21 18.24
N VAL A 240 -17.18 25.17 17.41
CA VAL A 240 -17.73 23.87 17.80
C VAL A 240 -16.66 22.81 17.64
N GLY A 241 -16.50 21.97 18.67
CA GLY A 241 -15.69 20.78 18.63
C GLY A 241 -16.51 19.57 18.21
N GLU A 242 -15.92 18.71 17.39
CA GLU A 242 -16.47 17.38 17.09
C GLU A 242 -15.36 16.35 17.28
N TYR A 243 -15.68 15.26 17.98
CA TYR A 243 -14.84 14.07 17.97
C TYR A 243 -15.59 12.85 17.47
N ARG A 244 -14.87 11.98 16.76
CA ARG A 244 -15.35 10.72 16.19
C ARG A 244 -14.43 9.59 16.60
N ILE A 245 -15.01 8.47 17.03
CA ILE A 245 -14.27 7.21 17.23
C ILE A 245 -14.76 6.23 16.18
N GLU A 246 -13.84 5.77 15.33
CA GLU A 246 -14.16 4.80 14.29
C GLU A 246 -13.27 3.57 14.40
N HIS A 247 -13.85 2.39 14.23
CA HIS A 247 -13.11 1.15 14.22
C HIS A 247 -13.69 0.24 13.15
N ASP A 248 -12.90 -0.05 12.11
CA ASP A 248 -13.34 -0.86 10.96
C ASP A 248 -14.57 -0.35 10.23
N GLY A 249 -14.62 0.95 9.95
CA GLY A 249 -15.75 1.54 9.27
C GLY A 249 -17.00 1.69 10.15
N ILE A 250 -16.97 1.23 11.40
CA ILE A 250 -18.05 1.41 12.36
C ILE A 250 -17.75 2.66 13.19
N ILE A 251 -18.68 3.61 13.20
CA ILE A 251 -18.64 4.79 14.05
C ILE A 251 -19.13 4.38 15.44
N SER A 252 -18.20 4.17 16.36
CA SER A 252 -18.49 3.80 17.75
C SER A 252 -19.01 4.98 18.57
N CYS A 253 -18.59 6.20 18.22
CA CYS A 253 -19.01 7.42 18.90
C CYS A 253 -18.83 8.63 17.97
N LEU A 254 -19.78 9.57 18.03
CA LEU A 254 -19.72 10.88 17.39
C LEU A 254 -20.38 11.89 18.31
N THR A 255 -19.64 12.90 18.75
CA THR A 255 -20.14 13.90 19.70
C THR A 255 -19.71 15.30 19.26
N ARG A 256 -20.64 16.25 19.39
CA ARG A 256 -20.42 17.69 19.17
C ARG A 256 -20.65 18.46 20.46
N PHE A 257 -19.89 19.53 20.66
CA PHE A 257 -19.96 20.38 21.84
C PHE A 257 -19.39 21.77 21.53
N ASP A 258 -19.85 22.76 22.26
CA ASP A 258 -19.33 24.12 22.14
C ASP A 258 -17.94 24.22 22.77
N LEU A 259 -17.05 24.96 22.13
CA LEU A 259 -15.69 25.22 22.58
C LEU A 259 -15.52 26.70 22.90
N SER A 260 -14.74 27.00 23.93
CA SER A 260 -14.27 28.34 24.26
C SER A 260 -12.75 28.37 24.26
N GLU A 261 -12.18 29.57 24.17
CA GLU A 261 -10.74 29.76 24.38
C GLU A 261 -10.30 29.22 25.75
N GLY A 262 -9.07 28.70 25.81
CA GLY A 262 -8.49 28.10 27.01
C GLY A 262 -8.42 26.56 26.93
N VAL A 263 -8.42 25.93 28.10
CA VAL A 263 -8.27 24.46 28.22
C VAL A 263 -9.62 23.82 28.50
N THR A 264 -10.10 23.01 27.56
CA THR A 264 -11.30 22.19 27.73
C THR A 264 -10.90 20.74 27.96
N LYS A 265 -11.51 20.09 28.95
CA LYS A 265 -11.29 18.67 29.27
C LYS A 265 -12.49 17.85 28.86
N ILE A 266 -12.27 16.82 28.07
CA ILE A 266 -13.33 15.95 27.56
C ILE A 266 -13.03 14.51 27.92
N ASP A 267 -13.98 13.90 28.61
CA ASP A 267 -13.97 12.47 28.88
C ASP A 267 -14.36 11.72 27.62
N ILE A 268 -13.38 11.05 27.03
CA ILE A 268 -13.60 10.22 25.84
C ILE A 268 -13.98 8.82 26.34
N PRO A 269 -15.14 8.27 25.90
CA PRO A 269 -15.54 6.92 26.25
C PRO A 269 -14.42 5.92 25.96
N GLN A 270 -14.26 4.92 26.85
CA GLN A 270 -13.34 3.81 26.60
C GLN A 270 -13.91 2.92 25.49
N ALA A 271 -13.66 3.31 24.24
CA ALA A 271 -14.04 2.58 23.06
C ALA A 271 -12.78 2.25 22.23
N SER A 272 -12.74 1.04 21.66
CA SER A 272 -11.72 0.69 20.68
C SER A 272 -11.97 1.45 19.38
N GLY A 273 -10.91 2.01 18.81
CA GLY A 273 -10.99 2.73 17.56
C GLY A 273 -9.99 3.88 17.45
N ASP A 274 -9.97 4.43 16.26
CA ASP A 274 -9.23 5.62 15.92
C ASP A 274 -10.06 6.86 16.26
N LEU A 275 -9.52 7.68 17.15
CA LEU A 275 -10.13 8.96 17.52
C LEU A 275 -9.71 10.02 16.50
N GLN A 276 -10.67 10.73 15.94
CA GLN A 276 -10.47 11.92 15.12
C GLN A 276 -11.13 13.11 15.81
N PHE A 277 -10.51 14.28 15.67
CA PHE A 277 -11.00 15.52 16.25
C PHE A 277 -11.07 16.61 15.18
N SER A 278 -12.05 17.49 15.26
CA SER A 278 -12.17 18.67 14.42
C SER A 278 -12.73 19.87 15.20
N VAL A 279 -12.23 21.09 14.91
CA VAL A 279 -12.72 22.38 15.41
C VAL A 279 -13.26 23.18 14.25
N TRP A 280 -14.54 23.55 14.34
CA TRP A 280 -15.27 24.26 13.31
C TRP A 280 -15.59 25.69 13.72
N ASP A 281 -15.40 26.63 12.80
CA ASP A 281 -15.87 28.00 12.88
C ASP A 281 -17.33 28.05 12.40
N VAL A 282 -18.25 28.43 13.28
CA VAL A 282 -19.68 28.46 12.95
C VAL A 282 -20.04 29.65 12.06
N GLU A 283 -19.38 30.78 12.27
CA GLU A 283 -19.69 32.03 11.57
C GLU A 283 -19.21 31.97 10.12
N ASN A 284 -18.00 31.46 9.90
CA ASN A 284 -17.41 31.36 8.57
C ASN A 284 -17.67 30.00 7.91
N GLY A 285 -18.04 28.95 8.65
CA GLY A 285 -18.27 27.63 8.06
C GLY A 285 -16.98 26.96 7.56
N VAL A 286 -15.85 27.25 8.21
CA VAL A 286 -14.54 26.67 7.90
C VAL A 286 -14.01 25.83 9.05
N LEU A 287 -13.13 24.90 8.73
CA LEU A 287 -12.41 24.09 9.70
C LEU A 287 -11.17 24.84 10.16
N LEU A 288 -11.06 25.09 11.47
CA LEU A 288 -9.91 25.78 12.04
C LEU A 288 -8.83 24.81 12.48
N ALA A 289 -9.21 23.60 12.90
CA ALA A 289 -8.25 22.55 13.23
C ALA A 289 -8.84 21.17 13.02
N ALA A 290 -8.00 20.19 12.65
CA ALA A 290 -8.38 18.79 12.74
C ALA A 290 -7.17 17.92 13.05
N SER A 291 -7.41 16.76 13.64
CA SER A 291 -6.40 15.74 13.85
C SER A 291 -6.53 14.62 12.82
N THR A 292 -5.42 13.96 12.51
CA THR A 292 -5.51 12.59 11.98
C THR A 292 -5.88 11.62 13.11
N THR A 293 -6.01 10.33 12.79
CA THR A 293 -6.41 9.27 13.73
C THR A 293 -5.43 9.10 14.89
N PHE A 294 -5.92 9.27 16.11
CA PHE A 294 -5.25 8.88 17.35
C PHE A 294 -5.67 7.45 17.72
N ALA A 295 -4.75 6.49 17.71
CA ALA A 295 -5.02 5.17 18.27
C ALA A 295 -5.26 5.28 19.79
N GLN A 296 -6.41 4.81 20.27
CA GLN A 296 -6.67 4.75 21.71
C GLN A 296 -5.80 3.67 22.38
N GLY A 297 -4.88 4.09 23.25
CA GLY A 297 -4.09 3.19 24.09
C GLY A 297 -2.60 3.16 23.75
N GLY A 298 -1.80 3.86 24.56
CA GLY A 298 -0.40 3.52 24.77
C GLY A 298 -0.32 2.26 25.62
N LYS A 299 -0.45 1.09 24.98
CA LYS A 299 0.20 -0.14 25.43
C LYS A 299 0.89 -0.69 24.21
N TRP A 300 2.22 -0.59 24.21
CA TRP A 300 3.01 -1.61 23.53
C TRP A 300 2.47 -2.95 24.02
N ARG A 301 1.95 -3.79 23.12
CA ARG A 301 1.97 -5.21 23.41
C ARG A 301 3.43 -5.64 23.24
N PHE A 302 4.26 -5.36 24.25
CA PHE A 302 5.28 -6.32 24.61
C PHE A 302 4.50 -7.48 25.24
N SER A 303 4.32 -8.57 24.51
CA SER A 303 4.06 -9.85 25.16
C SER A 303 5.37 -10.25 25.86
N SER A 304 5.64 -9.64 27.00
CA SER A 304 6.52 -10.22 28.01
C SER A 304 5.65 -11.17 28.81
N GLU A 305 5.59 -12.42 28.37
CA GLU A 305 5.08 -13.50 29.19
C GLU A 305 6.29 -14.16 29.85
N THR A 306 6.45 -13.87 31.14
CA THR A 306 7.32 -14.62 32.05
C THR A 306 6.99 -16.10 31.93
N SER A 307 8.02 -16.86 31.58
CA SER A 307 8.05 -18.29 31.36
C SER A 307 7.58 -19.11 32.56
N SER A 308 6.74 -20.12 32.30
CA SER A 308 6.80 -21.38 33.05
C SER A 308 6.36 -22.56 32.17
N GLY A 309 7.30 -23.48 31.91
CA GLY A 309 7.07 -24.82 31.33
C GLY A 309 7.55 -25.00 29.89
N MET A 310 8.82 -25.39 29.68
CA MET A 310 9.33 -25.88 28.40
C MET A 310 9.13 -27.41 28.32
N GLU A 311 8.47 -27.90 27.28
CA GLU A 311 8.66 -29.29 26.79
C GLU A 311 9.73 -29.31 25.69
N ALA A 312 10.35 -30.48 25.47
CA ALA A 312 11.54 -30.61 24.64
C ALA A 312 11.29 -30.33 23.13
N PRO A 313 12.21 -29.65 22.43
CA PRO A 313 12.08 -29.29 21.02
C PRO A 313 12.20 -30.49 20.05
N ARG A 314 11.56 -30.40 18.88
CA ARG A 314 11.56 -31.44 17.82
C ARG A 314 12.72 -31.25 16.84
N ARG A 315 13.38 -32.36 16.42
CA ARG A 315 14.46 -32.36 15.40
C ARG A 315 14.15 -33.24 14.20
N PHE A 316 14.50 -32.82 12.98
CA PHE A 316 14.40 -33.65 11.76
C PHE A 316 15.41 -33.24 10.66
N ARG A 317 15.64 -34.11 9.67
CA ARG A 317 16.55 -33.89 8.52
C ARG A 317 15.79 -33.56 7.24
N VAL A 318 16.36 -32.68 6.41
CA VAL A 318 15.88 -32.36 5.06
C VAL A 318 17.06 -32.37 4.10
N THR A 319 16.89 -32.94 2.91
CA THR A 319 17.87 -32.82 1.83
C THR A 319 17.54 -31.59 0.98
N SER A 320 18.42 -30.60 0.99
CA SER A 320 18.33 -29.37 0.20
C SER A 320 18.40 -29.68 -1.31
N PRO A 321 17.90 -28.80 -2.19
CA PRO A 321 17.96 -28.96 -3.65
C PRO A 321 19.39 -29.12 -4.22
N ASN A 322 20.42 -28.76 -3.43
CA ASN A 322 21.83 -28.91 -3.78
C ASN A 322 22.40 -30.30 -3.40
N GLY A 323 21.60 -31.19 -2.80
CA GLY A 323 22.01 -32.53 -2.37
C GLY A 323 22.48 -32.65 -0.92
N ASP A 324 22.62 -31.54 -0.20
CA ASP A 324 23.09 -31.51 1.19
C ASP A 324 21.98 -31.83 2.21
N VAL A 325 22.30 -32.59 3.26
CA VAL A 325 21.34 -32.97 4.32
C VAL A 325 21.50 -32.04 5.52
N GLU A 326 20.47 -31.24 5.82
CA GLU A 326 20.42 -30.28 6.94
C GLU A 326 19.52 -30.79 8.08
N ILE A 327 19.86 -30.48 9.33
CA ILE A 327 19.11 -30.84 10.56
C ILE A 327 18.51 -29.57 11.17
N HIS A 328 17.19 -29.55 11.45
CA HIS A 328 16.50 -28.42 12.08
C HIS A 328 15.88 -28.78 13.44
N GLU A 329 15.80 -27.80 14.36
CA GLU A 329 15.24 -27.92 15.71
C GLU A 329 14.18 -26.83 15.99
N ILE A 330 12.98 -27.18 16.48
CA ILE A 330 11.84 -26.23 16.63
C ILE A 330 11.17 -26.37 18.02
N ALA A 331 10.81 -25.23 18.64
CA ALA A 331 10.07 -25.13 19.91
C ALA A 331 8.58 -24.73 19.70
N LEU A 332 7.69 -25.10 20.65
CA LEU A 332 6.22 -25.02 20.52
C LEU A 332 5.55 -24.01 21.51
N MET A 333 4.47 -23.32 21.11
CA MET A 333 3.58 -22.44 21.95
C MET A 333 2.12 -22.34 21.41
N GLU A 334 1.14 -21.96 22.25
CA GLU A 334 -0.32 -21.88 21.94
C GLU A 334 -0.86 -20.47 21.51
N PRO A 335 -2.01 -20.35 20.78
CA PRO A 335 -2.50 -19.05 20.24
C PRO A 335 -3.90 -18.56 20.72
N SER A 336 -4.14 -17.23 20.59
CA SER A 336 -5.47 -16.59 20.64
C SER A 336 -5.66 -15.54 19.50
N GLY A 337 -6.88 -15.47 18.92
CA GLY A 337 -7.16 -14.84 17.61
C GLY A 337 -8.05 -13.58 17.57
N GLY A 338 -8.26 -13.05 16.35
CA GLY A 338 -9.17 -11.93 16.03
C GLY A 338 -9.54 -11.82 14.52
N TRP A 339 -10.71 -11.25 14.20
CA TRP A 339 -11.36 -11.13 12.86
C TRP A 339 -11.38 -9.69 12.33
N ARG A 340 -11.65 -9.50 11.00
CA ARG A 340 -12.36 -8.33 10.38
C ARG A 340 -12.66 -8.39 8.85
N ASN A 341 -13.65 -7.63 8.37
CA ASN A 341 -14.36 -7.72 7.07
C ASN A 341 -14.20 -6.54 6.08
N HIS A 342 -13.85 -6.86 4.82
CA HIS A 342 -14.51 -6.56 3.52
C HIS A 342 -14.94 -5.14 3.06
N ARG A 343 -14.48 -4.77 1.84
CA ARG A 343 -15.15 -3.89 0.85
C ARG A 343 -14.84 -4.35 -0.59
N GLN A 344 -15.83 -4.28 -1.49
CA GLN A 344 -15.75 -4.68 -2.92
C GLN A 344 -15.22 -3.55 -3.84
N PRO A 345 -14.58 -3.85 -4.99
CA PRO A 345 -14.12 -2.86 -5.96
C PRO A 345 -15.12 -2.58 -7.11
N ARG A 346 -15.05 -1.37 -7.68
CA ARG A 346 -15.73 -0.91 -8.91
C ARG A 346 -14.76 -0.97 -10.11
N HIS A 347 -15.32 -1.08 -11.33
CA HIS A 347 -14.60 -1.22 -12.60
C HIS A 347 -13.85 0.06 -13.05
N PRO A 348 -12.77 -0.06 -13.86
CA PRO A 348 -11.90 1.04 -14.22
C PRO A 348 -12.06 1.49 -15.68
N GLU A 349 -12.56 2.71 -15.88
CA GLU A 349 -12.31 3.50 -17.08
C GLU A 349 -12.05 4.95 -16.62
N ASP A 350 -10.81 5.20 -16.21
CA ASP A 350 -10.08 6.48 -16.13
C ASP A 350 -8.83 6.27 -15.25
N VAL A 351 -7.64 6.67 -15.73
CA VAL A 351 -6.37 6.44 -15.02
C VAL A 351 -6.25 7.40 -13.84
N ASP A 352 -6.81 7.01 -12.68
CA ASP A 352 -6.66 7.74 -11.42
C ASP A 352 -5.26 7.50 -10.83
N TRP A 353 -4.36 8.47 -10.99
CA TRP A 353 -3.01 8.44 -10.41
C TRP A 353 -3.00 8.36 -8.87
N LYS A 354 -4.05 8.86 -8.20
CA LYS A 354 -4.22 8.70 -6.75
C LYS A 354 -4.59 7.26 -6.43
N ALA A 355 -5.41 6.61 -7.24
CA ALA A 355 -5.68 5.18 -7.15
C ALA A 355 -4.42 4.36 -7.45
N ILE A 356 -3.57 4.74 -8.40
CA ILE A 356 -2.27 4.08 -8.65
C ILE A 356 -1.33 4.23 -7.45
N ARG A 357 -1.24 5.41 -6.83
CA ARG A 357 -0.44 5.60 -5.60
C ARG A 357 -1.00 4.77 -4.44
N GLN A 358 -2.32 4.79 -4.24
CA GLN A 358 -2.99 3.98 -3.23
C GLN A 358 -2.85 2.48 -3.53
N LEU A 359 -2.84 2.08 -4.79
CA LEU A 359 -2.61 0.72 -5.26
C LEU A 359 -1.15 0.32 -5.04
N LYS A 360 -0.15 1.14 -5.39
CA LYS A 360 1.27 0.91 -5.08
C LYS A 360 1.50 0.79 -3.58
N ALA A 361 0.89 1.66 -2.76
CA ALA A 361 0.95 1.58 -1.30
C ALA A 361 0.26 0.32 -0.77
N LYS A 362 -0.91 -0.04 -1.29
CA LYS A 362 -1.59 -1.31 -1.00
C LYS A 362 -0.80 -2.53 -1.48
N MET A 363 -0.12 -2.47 -2.62
CA MET A 363 0.74 -3.52 -3.16
C MET A 363 1.97 -3.70 -2.28
N LYS A 364 2.62 -2.62 -1.84
CA LYS A 364 3.69 -2.69 -0.82
C LYS A 364 3.16 -3.33 0.46
N GLN A 365 1.97 -2.97 0.93
CA GLN A 365 1.32 -3.64 2.07
C GLN A 365 0.97 -5.11 1.78
N PHE A 366 0.57 -5.47 0.57
CA PHE A 366 0.23 -6.84 0.14
C PHE A 366 1.47 -7.72 -0.04
N VAL A 367 2.60 -7.15 -0.45
CA VAL A 367 3.90 -7.84 -0.47
C VAL A 367 4.37 -8.06 0.97
N VAL A 368 4.31 -7.04 1.83
CA VAL A 368 4.65 -7.17 3.26
C VAL A 368 3.75 -8.17 3.98
N SER A 369 2.46 -8.22 3.63
CA SER A 369 1.49 -9.20 4.17
C SER A 369 1.38 -10.50 3.37
N ARG A 370 2.25 -10.71 2.37
CA ARG A 370 2.31 -11.91 1.52
C ARG A 370 0.99 -12.31 0.83
N LYS A 371 0.12 -11.33 0.58
CA LYS A 371 -1.14 -11.48 -0.16
C LYS A 371 -0.94 -11.47 -1.68
N PHE A 372 0.19 -10.95 -2.13
CA PHE A 372 0.61 -10.95 -3.53
C PHE A 372 2.13 -11.10 -3.59
N LEU A 373 2.60 -12.11 -4.31
CA LEU A 373 4.01 -12.44 -4.49
C LEU A 373 4.25 -12.70 -5.98
N GLN A 374 5.40 -12.25 -6.48
CA GLN A 374 5.78 -12.38 -7.88
C GLN A 374 7.23 -12.85 -7.96
N TYR A 375 7.50 -13.76 -8.89
CA TYR A 375 8.81 -14.40 -9.09
C TYR A 375 9.15 -14.47 -10.58
N GLY A 376 10.43 -14.73 -10.89
CA GLY A 376 10.90 -14.99 -12.26
C GLY A 376 10.89 -13.77 -13.18
N LEU A 377 11.30 -12.60 -12.64
CA LEU A 377 11.48 -11.38 -13.42
C LEU A 377 12.72 -11.46 -14.32
N GLU A 378 12.71 -10.72 -15.44
CA GLU A 378 13.86 -10.64 -16.35
C GLU A 378 15.11 -10.13 -15.61
N GLY A 379 16.18 -10.92 -15.64
CA GLY A 379 17.46 -10.62 -14.96
C GLY A 379 17.68 -11.33 -13.62
N SER A 380 16.66 -11.98 -13.04
CA SER A 380 16.82 -12.78 -11.82
C SER A 380 17.44 -14.16 -12.10
N ASN A 381 18.25 -14.66 -11.16
CA ASN A 381 18.73 -16.05 -11.20
C ASN A 381 17.57 -17.01 -10.90
N ARG A 382 17.27 -17.92 -11.84
CA ARG A 382 16.17 -18.89 -11.74
C ARG A 382 16.23 -19.76 -10.49
N GLN A 383 17.44 -20.12 -10.04
CA GLN A 383 17.60 -20.98 -8.87
C GLN A 383 17.30 -20.21 -7.57
N ASP A 384 17.73 -18.96 -7.48
CA ASP A 384 17.52 -18.11 -6.29
C ASP A 384 16.04 -17.72 -6.16
N GLU A 385 15.37 -17.43 -7.27
CA GLU A 385 13.92 -17.14 -7.30
C GLU A 385 13.08 -18.35 -6.91
N ARG A 386 13.50 -19.56 -7.31
CA ARG A 386 12.87 -20.80 -6.87
C ARG A 386 12.99 -21.01 -5.36
N VAL A 387 14.19 -20.81 -4.80
CA VAL A 387 14.42 -20.91 -3.35
C VAL A 387 13.55 -19.90 -2.61
N ARG A 388 13.54 -18.64 -3.08
CA ARG A 388 12.72 -17.57 -2.52
C ARG A 388 11.22 -17.92 -2.56
N ALA A 389 10.71 -18.46 -3.65
CA ALA A 389 9.31 -18.86 -3.78
C ALA A 389 8.93 -19.97 -2.79
N LEU A 390 9.79 -20.98 -2.64
CA LEU A 390 9.59 -22.06 -1.66
C LEU A 390 9.64 -21.53 -0.23
N ASP A 391 10.59 -20.66 0.09
CA ASP A 391 10.68 -20.04 1.41
C ASP A 391 9.45 -19.19 1.73
N ASP A 392 8.92 -18.48 0.75
CA ASP A 392 7.70 -17.71 0.95
C ASP A 392 6.47 -18.59 1.21
N LEU A 393 6.32 -19.70 0.48
CA LEU A 393 5.28 -20.70 0.74
C LEU A 393 5.45 -21.35 2.12
N ARG A 394 6.69 -21.67 2.52
CA ARG A 394 7.00 -22.22 3.84
C ARG A 394 6.62 -21.24 4.94
N VAL A 395 6.90 -19.95 4.79
CA VAL A 395 6.47 -18.94 5.76
C VAL A 395 4.95 -18.83 5.80
N LEU A 396 4.24 -18.91 4.66
CA LEU A 396 2.77 -18.96 4.65
C LEU A 396 2.25 -20.17 5.44
N ILE A 397 2.79 -21.36 5.17
CA ILE A 397 2.44 -22.60 5.88
C ILE A 397 2.75 -22.52 7.37
N ARG A 398 3.89 -21.92 7.75
CA ARG A 398 4.29 -21.69 9.15
C ARG A 398 3.44 -20.63 9.86
N SER A 399 2.90 -19.66 9.13
CA SER A 399 2.13 -18.54 9.67
C SER A 399 0.71 -18.92 10.10
N VAL A 400 0.24 -20.11 9.71
CA VAL A 400 -1.09 -20.61 10.08
C VAL A 400 -0.94 -21.57 11.26
N SER A 401 -1.38 -21.12 12.43
CA SER A 401 -1.18 -21.84 13.70
C SER A 401 -2.35 -22.74 14.13
N GLN A 402 -3.42 -22.85 13.34
CA GLN A 402 -4.56 -23.74 13.65
C GLN A 402 -5.26 -24.23 12.38
N GLY A 403 -5.39 -25.55 12.24
CA GLY A 403 -6.42 -26.17 11.41
C GLY A 403 -5.92 -27.23 10.44
N ALA A 404 -6.15 -27.00 9.16
CA ALA A 404 -5.74 -27.92 8.10
C ALA A 404 -5.10 -27.13 6.95
N VAL A 405 -4.20 -27.77 6.19
CA VAL A 405 -3.54 -27.19 5.02
C VAL A 405 -3.70 -28.15 3.86
N TYR A 406 -4.32 -27.70 2.79
CA TYR A 406 -4.51 -28.50 1.59
C TYR A 406 -3.68 -27.94 0.44
N LEU A 407 -3.01 -28.82 -0.27
CA LEU A 407 -2.24 -28.50 -1.46
C LEU A 407 -2.90 -29.20 -2.65
N TRP A 408 -3.40 -28.36 -3.56
CA TRP A 408 -4.05 -28.78 -4.79
C TRP A 408 -3.12 -28.45 -5.95
N ASP A 409 -2.53 -29.45 -6.59
CA ASP A 409 -1.62 -29.23 -7.73
C ASP A 409 -1.61 -30.47 -8.64
N PRO A 410 -1.89 -30.34 -9.94
CA PRO A 410 -1.97 -31.48 -10.87
C PRO A 410 -0.68 -32.30 -10.93
N TYR A 411 0.48 -31.69 -10.67
CA TYR A 411 1.79 -32.32 -10.79
C TYR A 411 2.49 -32.52 -9.44
N LEU A 412 1.73 -32.53 -8.33
CA LEU A 412 2.30 -32.66 -6.99
C LEU A 412 3.06 -33.98 -6.80
N SER A 413 4.28 -33.90 -6.27
CA SER A 413 5.12 -35.04 -5.88
C SER A 413 5.41 -35.11 -4.37
N ALA A 414 5.92 -36.24 -3.90
CA ALA A 414 6.40 -36.44 -2.53
C ALA A 414 7.49 -35.43 -2.14
N ASN A 415 8.40 -35.11 -3.06
CA ASN A 415 9.43 -34.10 -2.81
C ASN A 415 8.84 -32.70 -2.64
N ASP A 416 7.78 -32.37 -3.38
CA ASP A 416 7.07 -31.09 -3.22
C ASP A 416 6.37 -31.00 -1.87
N ILE A 417 5.75 -32.09 -1.41
CA ILE A 417 5.14 -32.21 -0.08
C ILE A 417 6.20 -31.98 1.01
N LEU A 418 7.36 -32.62 0.90
CA LEU A 418 8.47 -32.42 1.84
C LEU A 418 9.00 -30.99 1.82
N ASN A 419 9.02 -30.35 0.65
CA ASN A 419 9.48 -28.98 0.50
C ASN A 419 8.45 -27.91 0.93
N THR A 420 7.21 -28.31 1.20
CA THR A 420 6.10 -27.41 1.55
C THR A 420 5.35 -27.85 2.81
N LEU A 421 4.40 -28.79 2.69
CA LEU A 421 3.49 -29.21 3.77
C LEU A 421 4.23 -29.74 5.01
N ALA A 422 5.39 -30.38 4.84
CA ALA A 422 6.19 -30.87 5.96
C ALA A 422 6.76 -29.76 6.86
N PHE A 423 6.72 -28.50 6.43
CA PHE A 423 7.13 -27.33 7.21
C PHE A 423 6.02 -26.78 8.14
N CYS A 424 4.88 -27.47 8.27
CA CYS A 424 3.86 -27.11 9.24
C CYS A 424 4.42 -27.17 10.68
N THR A 425 3.97 -26.25 11.54
CA THR A 425 4.48 -26.11 12.91
C THR A 425 3.64 -26.85 13.96
N ASP A 426 2.45 -27.32 13.58
CA ASP A 426 1.49 -27.99 14.48
C ASP A 426 1.29 -29.47 14.11
N ALA A 427 1.48 -30.37 15.09
CA ALA A 427 1.31 -31.81 14.95
C ALA A 427 -0.15 -32.25 14.75
N GLY A 428 -1.11 -31.42 15.20
CA GLY A 428 -2.53 -31.65 15.06
C GLY A 428 -3.10 -31.25 13.68
N THR A 429 -2.32 -30.52 12.87
CA THR A 429 -2.77 -29.98 11.59
C THR A 429 -3.01 -31.08 10.56
N GLN A 430 -4.20 -31.07 9.94
CA GLN A 430 -4.52 -32.01 8.85
C GLN A 430 -3.90 -31.51 7.54
N LEU A 431 -3.04 -32.31 6.92
CA LEU A 431 -2.36 -31.99 5.67
C LEU A 431 -2.92 -32.86 4.56
N TRP A 432 -3.47 -32.25 3.51
CA TRP A 432 -3.97 -33.00 2.34
C TRP A 432 -3.23 -32.59 1.08
N GLY A 433 -2.66 -33.55 0.37
CA GLY A 433 -2.10 -33.36 -0.96
C GLY A 433 -2.96 -34.03 -2.02
N LEU A 434 -3.33 -33.31 -3.08
CA LEU A 434 -4.11 -33.85 -4.19
C LEU A 434 -3.42 -33.61 -5.52
N THR A 435 -3.15 -34.69 -6.26
CA THR A 435 -2.55 -34.69 -7.61
C THR A 435 -3.49 -35.22 -8.69
N SER A 436 -3.29 -34.83 -9.96
CA SER A 436 -4.19 -35.18 -11.09
C SER A 436 -3.63 -36.19 -12.08
N VAL A 437 -2.31 -36.41 -12.14
CA VAL A 437 -1.66 -36.77 -13.41
C VAL A 437 -1.24 -38.24 -13.57
N LYS A 438 -1.27 -38.69 -14.84
CA LYS A 438 -0.72 -39.95 -15.39
C LYS A 438 0.83 -39.96 -15.29
N PRO A 439 1.46 -41.10 -14.92
CA PRO A 439 2.91 -41.21 -14.70
C PRO A 439 3.81 -40.75 -15.87
N SER A 440 3.30 -40.78 -17.10
CA SER A 440 4.04 -40.45 -18.33
C SER A 440 4.40 -38.97 -18.48
N LYS A 441 3.66 -38.03 -17.87
CA LYS A 441 3.93 -36.57 -17.95
C LYS A 441 4.87 -36.06 -16.84
N MET A 442 5.48 -36.94 -16.03
CA MET A 442 6.43 -36.56 -14.97
C MET A 442 7.90 -36.70 -15.37
N ARG A 443 8.20 -36.95 -16.65
CA ARG A 443 9.58 -36.81 -17.17
C ARG A 443 9.91 -35.33 -17.33
N PRO A 444 11.13 -34.87 -16.98
CA PRO A 444 11.50 -33.45 -17.03
C PRO A 444 11.40 -32.77 -18.41
N ASP A 445 11.28 -33.54 -19.50
CA ASP A 445 11.53 -33.05 -20.87
C ASP A 445 10.30 -33.07 -21.81
N CYS A 446 9.06 -33.15 -21.32
CA CYS A 446 7.88 -33.23 -22.19
C CYS A 446 7.09 -31.91 -22.23
N SER A 447 6.95 -31.33 -23.43
CA SER A 447 6.17 -30.12 -23.72
C SER A 447 4.67 -30.30 -23.54
N ASP A 448 3.99 -29.22 -23.12
CA ASP A 448 2.60 -29.17 -22.64
C ASP A 448 1.48 -29.32 -23.71
N ASP A 449 1.80 -29.39 -25.00
CA ASP A 449 0.81 -29.17 -26.08
C ASP A 449 0.20 -30.44 -26.70
N ALA A 450 -0.37 -31.34 -25.89
CA ALA A 450 -1.21 -32.42 -26.44
C ALA A 450 -2.55 -32.52 -25.69
N ASP A 451 -3.59 -32.05 -26.36
CA ASP A 451 -4.99 -32.38 -26.10
C ASP A 451 -5.15 -33.91 -26.18
N ASP A 452 -5.68 -34.54 -25.13
CA ASP A 452 -6.01 -35.97 -25.16
C ASP A 452 -7.41 -36.19 -24.60
N GLU A 453 -8.29 -36.64 -25.50
CA GLU A 453 -9.59 -37.23 -25.19
C GLU A 453 -9.44 -38.45 -24.26
N LEU A 454 -10.42 -38.61 -23.38
CA LEU A 454 -10.58 -39.76 -22.48
C LEU A 454 -10.75 -41.06 -23.28
N THR A 455 -9.65 -41.75 -23.59
CA THR A 455 -9.68 -43.12 -24.09
C THR A 455 -9.22 -44.11 -23.02
N GLU A 456 -9.83 -45.29 -23.05
CA GLU A 456 -9.80 -46.34 -22.03
C GLU A 456 -8.40 -46.81 -21.63
N ALA A 457 -8.33 -47.40 -20.43
CA ALA A 457 -7.11 -47.76 -19.72
C ALA A 457 -6.14 -48.64 -20.54
N ASP A 458 -5.05 -48.02 -21.00
CA ASP A 458 -3.88 -48.72 -21.52
C ASP A 458 -3.16 -49.50 -20.39
N PRO A 459 -3.00 -50.84 -20.48
CA PRO A 459 -2.32 -51.66 -19.47
C PRO A 459 -0.89 -51.18 -19.14
N ALA A 460 -0.19 -50.59 -20.11
CA ALA A 460 1.16 -50.04 -19.89
C ALA A 460 1.17 -48.87 -18.89
N GLY A 461 0.13 -48.03 -18.91
CA GLY A 461 -0.05 -46.91 -17.98
C GLY A 461 -0.33 -47.37 -16.54
N ALA A 462 -0.88 -48.58 -16.35
CA ALA A 462 -1.15 -49.13 -15.02
C ALA A 462 0.13 -49.59 -14.31
N THR A 463 1.06 -50.21 -15.03
CA THR A 463 2.35 -50.66 -14.48
C THR A 463 3.25 -49.50 -14.11
N ASP A 464 3.34 -48.48 -14.97
CA ASP A 464 4.13 -47.27 -14.68
C ASP A 464 3.55 -46.47 -13.52
N ARG A 465 2.23 -46.55 -13.30
CA ARG A 465 1.56 -45.93 -12.15
C ARG A 465 1.92 -46.59 -10.84
N VAL A 466 1.90 -47.92 -10.80
CA VAL A 466 2.30 -48.65 -9.59
C VAL A 466 3.75 -48.32 -9.25
N LYS A 467 4.66 -48.33 -10.24
CA LYS A 467 6.07 -47.94 -10.04
C LYS A 467 6.20 -46.51 -9.50
N TRP A 468 5.46 -45.56 -10.06
CA TRP A 468 5.50 -44.18 -9.60
C TRP A 468 4.98 -44.03 -8.16
N ILE A 469 3.83 -44.64 -7.83
CA ILE A 469 3.27 -44.64 -6.47
C ILE A 469 4.29 -45.21 -5.48
N THR A 470 4.89 -46.36 -5.80
CA THR A 470 5.92 -46.99 -4.95
C THR A 470 7.12 -46.07 -4.75
N ALA A 471 7.58 -45.37 -5.79
CA ALA A 471 8.67 -44.41 -5.66
C ALA A 471 8.31 -43.22 -4.74
N GLN A 472 7.08 -42.70 -4.82
CA GLN A 472 6.62 -41.64 -3.91
C GLN A 472 6.52 -42.12 -2.46
N GLN A 473 6.00 -43.34 -2.25
CA GLN A 473 5.89 -43.96 -0.93
C GLN A 473 7.27 -44.18 -0.30
N GLU A 474 8.22 -44.71 -1.06
CA GLU A 474 9.58 -44.96 -0.58
C GLU A 474 10.26 -43.65 -0.17
N LEU A 475 10.12 -42.60 -0.97
CA LEU A 475 10.68 -41.28 -0.67
C LEU A 475 10.10 -40.73 0.64
N LEU A 476 8.79 -40.80 0.85
CA LEU A 476 8.16 -40.35 2.11
C LEU A 476 8.54 -41.21 3.31
N ASN A 477 8.64 -42.53 3.14
CA ASN A 477 9.02 -43.44 4.22
C ASN A 477 10.47 -43.25 4.67
N GLN A 478 11.38 -42.98 3.73
CA GLN A 478 12.80 -42.74 4.03
C GLN A 478 13.07 -41.33 4.58
N ALA A 479 12.21 -40.35 4.30
CA ALA A 479 12.43 -38.95 4.67
C ALA A 479 12.37 -38.69 6.18
N PHE A 480 11.64 -39.48 6.96
CA PHE A 480 11.42 -39.24 8.39
C PHE A 480 12.21 -40.20 9.27
N THR A 481 13.13 -39.67 10.08
CA THR A 481 13.82 -40.45 11.12
C THR A 481 13.04 -40.39 12.43
N GLY A 482 12.10 -41.33 12.63
CA GLY A 482 11.19 -41.38 13.79
C GLY A 482 9.76 -40.94 13.43
N SER A 483 8.84 -40.90 14.41
CA SER A 483 7.43 -40.58 14.18
C SER A 483 7.25 -39.16 13.58
N PRO A 484 6.74 -39.02 12.35
CA PRO A 484 6.52 -37.73 11.67
C PRO A 484 5.67 -36.72 12.46
N CYS A 485 4.81 -37.20 13.37
CA CYS A 485 3.93 -36.37 14.21
C CYS A 485 3.20 -35.28 13.40
N MET A 486 2.54 -35.71 12.32
CA MET A 486 1.72 -34.92 11.40
C MET A 486 0.50 -35.75 10.98
N LYS A 487 -0.56 -35.14 10.45
CA LYS A 487 -1.71 -35.88 9.88
C LYS A 487 -1.76 -35.67 8.38
N LEU A 488 -0.90 -36.36 7.64
CA LEU A 488 -0.75 -36.18 6.20
C LEU A 488 -1.44 -37.29 5.41
N GLU A 489 -2.27 -36.89 4.45
CA GLU A 489 -2.88 -37.78 3.47
C GLU A 489 -2.61 -37.26 2.06
N PHE A 490 -2.01 -38.10 1.22
CA PHE A 490 -1.66 -37.78 -0.16
C PHE A 490 -2.41 -38.70 -1.11
N ARG A 491 -3.20 -38.11 -2.01
CA ARG A 491 -4.09 -38.81 -2.94
C ARG A 491 -3.92 -38.35 -4.38
N MET A 492 -4.31 -39.22 -5.30
CA MET A 492 -4.46 -38.90 -6.72
C MET A 492 -5.93 -38.93 -7.14
N SER A 493 -6.31 -38.07 -8.08
CA SER A 493 -7.67 -38.03 -8.66
C SER A 493 -7.83 -38.89 -9.92
N TRP A 494 -6.95 -39.88 -10.11
CA TRP A 494 -6.94 -40.74 -11.30
C TRP A 494 -8.27 -41.49 -11.50
N GLY A 495 -8.84 -41.44 -12.70
CA GLY A 495 -10.10 -42.14 -13.02
C GLY A 495 -11.37 -41.46 -12.53
N ILE A 496 -11.25 -40.25 -11.97
CA ILE A 496 -12.38 -39.37 -11.65
C ILE A 496 -12.74 -38.57 -12.92
N GLN A 497 -14.03 -38.40 -13.22
CA GLN A 497 -14.58 -37.89 -14.49
C GLN A 497 -14.10 -36.50 -14.96
N ARG A 498 -13.25 -35.78 -14.20
CA ARG A 498 -12.72 -34.47 -14.56
C ARG A 498 -11.25 -34.35 -14.18
N SER A 499 -10.37 -34.08 -15.14
CA SER A 499 -9.02 -33.60 -14.86
C SER A 499 -9.10 -32.19 -14.28
N PHE A 500 -8.15 -31.83 -13.41
CA PHE A 500 -8.00 -30.46 -12.91
C PHE A 500 -6.62 -29.92 -13.29
N HIS A 501 -6.57 -28.62 -13.61
CA HIS A 501 -5.33 -27.86 -13.82
C HIS A 501 -5.11 -26.79 -12.74
N ASP A 502 -6.01 -26.78 -11.76
CA ASP A 502 -6.04 -25.84 -10.65
C ASP A 502 -4.87 -26.03 -9.69
N ARG A 503 -4.32 -24.90 -9.23
CA ARG A 503 -3.15 -24.87 -8.35
C ARG A 503 -3.41 -23.95 -7.17
N PHE A 504 -3.64 -24.53 -6.01
CA PHE A 504 -4.03 -23.79 -4.83
C PHE A 504 -3.35 -24.31 -3.56
N LEU A 505 -2.94 -23.35 -2.72
CA LEU A 505 -2.61 -23.60 -1.32
C LEU A 505 -3.80 -23.11 -0.48
N ILE A 506 -4.45 -24.02 0.21
CA ILE A 506 -5.73 -23.81 0.88
C ILE A 506 -5.55 -23.98 2.39
N PHE A 507 -6.05 -23.01 3.14
CA PHE A 507 -6.11 -23.02 4.59
C PHE A 507 -7.58 -22.97 5.00
N PRO A 508 -8.28 -24.10 5.11
CA PRO A 508 -9.65 -24.16 5.64
C PRO A 508 -9.74 -23.55 7.05
N GLY A 509 -10.69 -22.64 7.22
CA GLY A 509 -11.01 -22.12 8.54
C GLY A 509 -11.77 -23.17 9.36
N LEU A 510 -11.19 -23.66 10.46
CA LEU A 510 -11.93 -24.49 11.42
C LEU A 510 -12.58 -23.60 12.50
N GLY A 511 -13.86 -23.84 12.81
CA GLY A 511 -14.60 -23.13 13.86
C GLY A 511 -14.81 -21.64 13.55
N ARG A 512 -14.18 -20.75 14.33
CA ARG A 512 -14.17 -19.30 14.08
C ARG A 512 -13.05 -18.87 13.13
N GLY A 513 -12.28 -19.75 12.48
CA GLY A 513 -11.29 -19.35 11.47
C GLY A 513 -11.93 -18.95 10.13
N ARG A 514 -11.31 -18.05 9.35
CA ARG A 514 -11.69 -17.83 7.95
C ARG A 514 -10.85 -18.68 7.02
N THR A 515 -11.47 -19.30 6.03
CA THR A 515 -10.76 -19.97 4.94
C THR A 515 -9.90 -18.94 4.21
N ARG A 516 -8.66 -19.28 3.92
CA ARG A 516 -7.77 -18.48 3.08
C ARG A 516 -7.21 -19.38 1.98
N VAL A 517 -7.10 -18.87 0.77
CA VAL A 517 -6.61 -19.63 -0.38
C VAL A 517 -5.64 -18.77 -1.13
N TRP A 518 -4.51 -19.34 -1.54
CA TRP A 518 -3.59 -18.74 -2.48
C TRP A 518 -3.64 -19.49 -3.81
N SER A 519 -3.89 -18.76 -4.88
CA SER A 519 -3.70 -19.25 -6.25
C SER A 519 -2.22 -19.27 -6.55
N LEU A 520 -1.73 -20.38 -7.08
CA LEU A 520 -0.34 -20.56 -7.48
C LEU A 520 -0.25 -20.47 -9.01
N GLY A 521 0.49 -19.50 -9.53
CA GLY A 521 0.64 -19.29 -10.98
C GLY A 521 1.48 -20.37 -11.68
N ALA A 522 2.12 -21.25 -10.92
CA ALA A 522 2.88 -22.40 -11.42
C ALA A 522 2.75 -23.56 -10.42
N SER A 523 2.97 -24.79 -10.89
CA SER A 523 3.04 -25.95 -10.01
C SER A 523 4.25 -25.85 -9.08
N ILE A 524 4.19 -26.48 -7.91
CA ILE A 524 5.25 -26.41 -6.90
C ILE A 524 6.61 -26.82 -7.47
N ASN A 525 6.62 -27.83 -8.35
CA ASN A 525 7.82 -28.29 -9.03
C ASN A 525 8.46 -27.25 -9.96
N HIS A 526 7.76 -26.20 -10.40
CA HIS A 526 8.27 -25.13 -11.28
C HIS A 526 8.13 -23.71 -10.70
N ILE A 527 7.60 -23.56 -9.48
CA ILE A 527 7.35 -22.25 -8.88
C ILE A 527 8.67 -21.46 -8.73
N GLY A 528 8.65 -20.19 -9.15
CA GLY A 528 9.81 -19.30 -9.17
C GLY A 528 10.84 -19.54 -10.28
N ALA A 529 10.79 -20.68 -10.99
CA ALA A 529 11.72 -20.96 -12.09
C ALA A 529 11.36 -20.22 -13.40
N GLN A 530 10.09 -19.83 -13.53
CA GLN A 530 9.54 -18.99 -14.59
C GLN A 530 8.71 -17.87 -13.97
N HIS A 531 8.29 -16.91 -14.79
CA HIS A 531 7.36 -15.87 -14.33
C HIS A 531 6.12 -16.53 -13.73
N CYS A 532 5.89 -16.28 -12.44
CA CYS A 532 4.71 -16.78 -11.76
C CYS A 532 4.25 -15.83 -10.66
N ILE A 533 2.94 -15.82 -10.41
CA ILE A 533 2.29 -15.00 -9.40
C ILE A 533 1.63 -15.92 -8.38
N VAL A 534 1.84 -15.62 -7.09
CA VAL A 534 1.13 -16.26 -5.99
C VAL A 534 0.25 -15.19 -5.33
N GLN A 535 -1.05 -15.41 -5.29
CA GLN A 535 -2.00 -14.40 -4.83
C GLN A 535 -3.10 -14.97 -3.95
N GLU A 536 -3.47 -14.25 -2.89
CA GLU A 536 -4.59 -14.61 -2.04
C GLU A 536 -5.92 -14.39 -2.79
N VAL A 537 -6.75 -15.42 -2.85
CA VAL A 537 -8.06 -15.41 -3.49
C VAL A 537 -9.04 -14.65 -2.60
N THR A 538 -9.77 -13.70 -3.19
CA THR A 538 -10.73 -12.83 -2.48
C THR A 538 -11.93 -13.62 -1.93
N TYR A 539 -12.38 -14.65 -2.67
CA TYR A 539 -13.50 -15.53 -2.31
C TYR A 539 -13.02 -16.98 -2.25
N PRO A 540 -12.45 -17.42 -1.12
CA PRO A 540 -11.81 -18.73 -1.01
C PRO A 540 -12.79 -19.91 -0.87
N GLU A 541 -14.04 -19.68 -0.49
CA GLU A 541 -15.02 -20.75 -0.19
C GLU A 541 -15.38 -21.62 -1.40
N PRO A 542 -15.62 -21.07 -2.61
CA PRO A 542 -15.84 -21.90 -3.80
C PRO A 542 -14.64 -22.79 -4.14
N VAL A 543 -13.42 -22.32 -3.91
CA VAL A 543 -12.20 -23.09 -4.16
C VAL A 543 -12.08 -24.25 -3.16
N LEU A 544 -12.35 -24.00 -1.88
CA LEU A 544 -12.39 -25.05 -0.87
C LEU A 544 -13.48 -26.11 -1.17
N GLN A 545 -14.68 -25.68 -1.59
CA GLN A 545 -15.76 -26.60 -1.95
C GLN A 545 -15.40 -27.46 -3.17
N ALA A 546 -14.76 -26.87 -4.18
CA ALA A 546 -14.27 -27.59 -5.35
C ALA A 546 -13.22 -28.64 -4.96
N PHE A 547 -12.23 -28.24 -4.15
CA PHE A 547 -11.23 -29.16 -3.61
C PHE A 547 -11.88 -30.32 -2.84
N GLN A 548 -12.81 -30.03 -1.92
CA GLN A 548 -13.50 -31.05 -1.13
C GLN A 548 -14.33 -32.00 -2.00
N SER A 549 -14.94 -31.51 -3.07
CA SER A 549 -15.65 -32.35 -4.04
C SER A 549 -14.71 -33.38 -4.68
N PHE A 550 -13.53 -32.96 -5.16
CA PHE A 550 -12.53 -33.86 -5.71
C PHE A 550 -11.96 -34.81 -4.65
N TRP A 551 -11.71 -34.31 -3.44
CA TRP A 551 -11.20 -35.09 -2.32
C TRP A 551 -12.17 -36.20 -1.88
N ASN A 552 -13.46 -35.92 -1.85
CA ASN A 552 -14.48 -36.90 -1.49
C ASN A 552 -14.64 -37.97 -2.59
N GLN A 553 -14.49 -37.59 -3.86
CA GLN A 553 -14.49 -38.53 -4.97
C GLN A 553 -13.24 -39.44 -4.96
N SER A 554 -12.11 -38.96 -4.42
CA SER A 554 -10.87 -39.74 -4.26
C SER A 554 -10.81 -40.57 -2.97
N ALA A 555 -11.93 -40.81 -2.28
CA ALA A 555 -11.95 -41.54 -1.00
C ALA A 555 -11.71 -43.06 -1.12
N LYS A 556 -11.65 -43.61 -2.34
CA LYS A 556 -11.39 -45.04 -2.56
C LYS A 556 -9.91 -45.40 -2.30
N PRO A 557 -9.60 -46.61 -1.80
CA PRO A 557 -8.21 -47.04 -1.54
C PRO A 557 -7.27 -46.94 -2.75
N GLU A 558 -7.80 -47.14 -3.96
CA GLU A 558 -7.04 -47.06 -5.22
C GLU A 558 -6.49 -45.67 -5.55
N HIS A 559 -6.99 -44.62 -4.88
CA HIS A 559 -6.54 -43.24 -5.04
C HIS A 559 -5.54 -42.82 -3.98
N LEU A 560 -5.29 -43.65 -2.97
CA LEU A 560 -4.38 -43.34 -1.88
C LEU A 560 -2.92 -43.59 -2.31
N ILE A 561 -2.08 -42.56 -2.20
CA ILE A 561 -0.63 -42.67 -2.41
C ILE A 561 0.04 -42.95 -1.08
N TRP A 562 -0.22 -42.12 -0.07
CA TRP A 562 0.43 -42.23 1.24
C TRP A 562 -0.43 -41.62 2.35
N LYS A 563 -0.38 -42.20 3.55
CA LYS A 563 -1.12 -41.72 4.72
C LYS A 563 -0.32 -41.94 6.00
N TYR A 564 -0.34 -40.93 6.86
CA TYR A 564 0.16 -40.99 8.22
C TYR A 564 -0.78 -40.20 9.14
N SER A 565 -1.14 -40.78 10.29
CA SER A 565 -2.21 -40.31 11.18
C SER A 565 -1.79 -40.26 12.64
#